data_AF-A0A8T0SBP8-F1
#
_entry.id   AF-A0A8T0SBP8-F1
#
_cell.length_a   1.000
_cell.length_b   1.000
_cell.length_c   1.000
_cell.angle_alpha   90.00
_cell.angle_beta   90.00
_cell.angle_gamma   90.00
#
_symmetry.space_group_name_H-M   'P 1'
#
loop_
_entity.id
_entity.type
_entity.pdbx_description
1 polymer ?
#
loop_
_entity_poly.entity_id
_entity_poly.type
_entity_poly.pdbx_seq_one_letter_code
_entity_poly.pdbx_strand_id
1 'polypeptide(L)'
;MFFIDENDHHNDQDFADKLNGLRAIGIKRMGELDEKPFQNACRRKYGKYDYQTKAARLVSSWQGGLKKPSWHPFKVVQDKGEDKEVLDDDDAKLKYLRIVHGDEVCDAVKTTLMEINEYNPSGRYVVPRLWNFSKGRKATMKEVLKYLHRQMETTTKRWRG
;
A
#
# COMPACT_ATOMS: atom_id res chain seq x y z
N MET A 1 -3.11 -28.59 32.03
CA MET A 1 -3.71 -28.47 30.70
C MET A 1 -3.74 -26.99 30.37
N PHE A 2 -2.76 -26.53 29.59
CA PHE A 2 -2.62 -25.11 29.24
C PHE A 2 -3.45 -24.84 27.99
N PHE A 3 -4.45 -23.98 28.10
CA PHE A 3 -5.11 -23.39 26.95
C PHE A 3 -4.22 -22.28 26.42
N ILE A 4 -3.76 -22.41 25.18
CA ILE A 4 -3.12 -21.32 24.43
C ILE A 4 -4.27 -20.48 23.86
N ASP A 5 -4.28 -19.20 24.20
CA ASP A 5 -5.19 -18.20 23.65
C ASP A 5 -4.70 -17.86 22.22
N GLU A 6 -5.39 -18.36 21.19
CA GLU A 6 -5.12 -18.06 19.78
C GLU A 6 -5.66 -16.66 19.40
N ASN A 7 -5.06 -15.61 19.96
CA ASN A 7 -5.46 -14.21 19.70
C ASN A 7 -4.29 -13.34 19.20
N ASP A 8 -3.38 -13.86 18.37
CA ASP A 8 -2.14 -13.15 18.03
C ASP A 8 -1.81 -13.09 16.52
N HIS A 9 -2.82 -12.88 15.66
CA HIS A 9 -2.62 -12.60 14.23
C HIS A 9 -3.16 -11.24 13.76
N HIS A 10 -3.75 -10.45 14.66
CA HIS A 10 -4.13 -9.06 14.39
C HIS A 10 -3.11 -8.04 14.89
N ASN A 11 -2.10 -8.49 15.65
CA ASN A 11 -1.08 -7.63 16.22
C ASN A 11 0.06 -7.36 15.22
N ASP A 12 0.48 -8.32 14.39
CA ASP A 12 1.70 -8.16 13.57
C ASP A 12 1.63 -7.04 12.52
N GLN A 13 0.46 -6.80 11.91
CA GLN A 13 0.31 -5.75 10.90
C GLN A 13 0.03 -4.37 11.52
N ASP A 14 -0.74 -4.28 12.62
CA ASP A 14 -0.87 -3.04 13.42
C ASP A 14 0.45 -2.68 14.10
N PHE A 15 1.25 -3.69 14.44
CA PHE A 15 2.62 -3.56 14.93
C PHE A 15 3.57 -3.15 13.81
N ALA A 16 3.45 -3.69 12.60
CA ALA A 16 4.22 -3.23 11.45
C ALA A 16 3.87 -1.78 11.08
N ASP A 17 2.59 -1.40 11.08
CA ASP A 17 2.12 -0.02 10.87
C ASP A 17 2.56 0.92 12.00
N LYS A 18 2.48 0.49 13.27
CA LYS A 18 3.02 1.24 14.43
C LYS A 18 4.54 1.36 14.36
N LEU A 19 5.25 0.31 13.97
CA LEU A 19 6.71 0.32 13.79
C LEU A 19 7.13 1.16 12.59
N ASN A 20 6.33 1.22 11.52
CA ASN A 20 6.53 2.11 10.38
C ASN A 20 6.21 3.56 10.74
N GLY A 21 5.23 3.81 11.60
CA GLY A 21 4.98 5.11 12.23
C GLY A 21 6.14 5.56 13.15
N LEU A 22 6.84 4.60 13.76
CA LEU A 22 8.05 4.84 14.57
C LEU A 22 9.33 4.98 13.72
N ARG A 23 9.37 4.41 12.51
CA ARG A 23 10.53 4.44 11.60
C ARG A 23 10.29 5.43 10.47
N ALA A 24 10.82 6.65 10.64
CA ALA A 24 10.69 7.72 9.65
C ALA A 24 11.13 7.33 8.22
N ILE A 25 12.06 6.38 8.07
CA ILE A 25 12.55 5.85 6.80
C ILE A 25 12.38 4.33 6.76
N GLY A 26 11.83 3.80 5.66
CA GLY A 26 11.71 2.37 5.43
C GLY A 26 11.56 2.02 3.96
N ILE A 27 11.17 0.78 3.66
CA ILE A 27 10.90 0.31 2.30
C ILE A 27 9.39 0.35 2.06
N LYS A 28 8.95 1.09 1.04
CA LYS A 28 7.58 1.02 0.51
C LYS A 28 7.56 0.15 -0.74
N ARG A 29 6.54 -0.69 -0.88
CA ARG A 29 6.32 -1.57 -2.03
C ARG A 29 5.37 -0.89 -3.01
N MET A 30 5.92 -0.13 -3.96
CA MET A 30 5.12 0.66 -4.91
C MET A 30 4.37 -0.26 -5.88
N GLY A 31 3.08 -0.04 -6.04
CA GLY A 31 2.21 -0.86 -6.88
C GLY A 31 1.68 -2.13 -6.20
N GLU A 32 1.83 -2.24 -4.88
CA GLU A 32 1.13 -3.23 -4.06
C GLU A 32 -0.15 -2.62 -3.45
N LEU A 33 -1.23 -3.39 -3.43
CA LEU A 33 -2.48 -2.99 -2.80
C LEU A 33 -2.37 -2.97 -1.28
N ASP A 34 -2.85 -1.90 -0.67
CA ASP A 34 -3.14 -1.89 0.76
C ASP A 34 -4.34 -2.81 1.04
N GLU A 35 -4.13 -3.84 1.85
CA GLU A 35 -5.16 -4.82 2.19
C GLU A 35 -6.18 -4.27 3.19
N LYS A 36 -5.83 -3.27 4.00
CA LYS A 36 -6.63 -2.80 5.14
C LYS A 36 -8.01 -2.27 4.71
N PRO A 37 -8.14 -1.46 3.63
CA PRO A 37 -9.45 -1.08 3.09
C PRO A 37 -10.32 -2.29 2.70
N PHE A 38 -9.71 -3.32 2.11
CA PHE A 38 -10.42 -4.53 1.70
C PHE A 38 -10.87 -5.34 2.91
N GLN A 39 -10.02 -5.49 3.93
CA GLN A 39 -10.36 -6.13 5.19
C GLN A 39 -11.52 -5.40 5.89
N ASN A 40 -11.47 -4.06 5.95
CA ASN A 40 -12.54 -3.24 6.53
C ASN A 40 -13.85 -3.40 5.76
N ALA A 41 -13.82 -3.32 4.42
CA ALA A 41 -14.99 -3.50 3.58
C ALA A 41 -15.58 -4.92 3.71
N CYS A 42 -14.75 -5.95 3.70
CA CYS A 42 -15.18 -7.33 3.89
C CYS A 42 -15.75 -7.57 5.29
N ARG A 43 -15.15 -6.99 6.34
CA ARG A 43 -15.66 -7.08 7.70
C ARG A 43 -17.04 -6.44 7.83
N ARG A 44 -17.25 -5.26 7.22
CA ARG A 44 -18.57 -4.60 7.15
C ARG A 44 -19.61 -5.46 6.42
N LYS A 45 -19.21 -6.13 5.33
CA LYS A 45 -20.11 -6.89 4.45
C LYS A 45 -20.43 -8.31 4.93
N TYR A 46 -19.48 -8.99 5.56
CA TYR A 46 -19.57 -10.43 5.87
C TYR A 46 -19.52 -10.76 7.37
N GLY A 47 -19.33 -9.75 8.23
CA GLY A 47 -19.20 -9.95 9.67
C GLY A 47 -17.82 -10.47 10.09
N LYS A 48 -17.74 -11.08 11.27
CA LYS A 48 -16.46 -11.48 11.91
C LYS A 48 -15.87 -12.79 11.36
N TYR A 49 -16.69 -13.63 10.72
CA TYR A 49 -16.26 -14.92 10.18
C TYR A 49 -15.89 -14.78 8.71
N ASP A 50 -14.78 -15.40 8.30
CA ASP A 50 -14.27 -15.47 6.91
C ASP A 50 -13.93 -14.14 6.20
N TYR A 51 -14.06 -12.98 6.85
CA TYR A 51 -13.80 -11.70 6.18
C TYR A 51 -12.35 -11.57 5.72
N GLN A 52 -11.40 -12.13 6.47
CA GLN A 52 -9.97 -12.13 6.13
C GLN A 52 -9.73 -12.93 4.85
N THR A 53 -10.23 -14.16 4.77
CA THR A 53 -10.13 -15.00 3.57
C THR A 53 -10.77 -14.35 2.35
N LYS A 54 -11.94 -13.72 2.54
CA LYS A 54 -12.63 -12.98 1.46
C LYS A 54 -11.85 -11.74 1.03
N ALA A 55 -11.29 -10.99 1.97
CA ALA A 55 -10.45 -9.83 1.69
C ALA A 55 -9.18 -10.25 0.92
N ALA A 56 -8.45 -11.27 1.38
CA ALA A 56 -7.25 -11.78 0.72
C ALA A 56 -7.52 -12.25 -0.71
N ARG A 57 -8.64 -12.95 -0.94
CA ARG A 57 -9.08 -13.34 -2.30
C ARG A 57 -9.36 -12.11 -3.17
N LEU A 58 -10.01 -11.10 -2.60
CA LEU A 58 -10.37 -9.88 -3.32
C LEU A 58 -9.11 -9.05 -3.68
N VAL A 59 -8.20 -8.83 -2.72
CA VAL A 59 -6.91 -8.18 -2.94
C VAL A 59 -6.13 -8.92 -4.02
N SER A 60 -6.01 -10.25 -3.93
CA SER A 60 -5.28 -11.05 -4.92
C SER A 60 -5.88 -10.92 -6.33
N SER A 61 -7.21 -10.93 -6.44
CA SER A 61 -7.91 -10.75 -7.71
C SER A 61 -7.64 -9.37 -8.32
N TRP A 62 -7.76 -8.31 -7.52
CA TRP A 62 -7.50 -6.94 -7.97
C TRP A 62 -6.02 -6.71 -8.29
N GLN A 63 -5.09 -7.20 -7.47
CA GLN A 63 -3.66 -7.12 -7.73
C GLN A 63 -3.29 -7.80 -9.05
N GLY A 64 -3.90 -8.94 -9.35
CA GLY A 64 -3.75 -9.63 -10.63
C GLY A 64 -4.31 -8.82 -11.80
N GLY A 65 -5.45 -8.14 -11.60
CA GLY A 65 -6.05 -7.24 -12.59
C GLY A 65 -5.18 -6.01 -12.90
N LEU A 66 -4.59 -5.39 -11.88
CA LEU A 66 -3.71 -4.22 -11.98
C LEU A 66 -2.47 -4.49 -12.84
N LYS A 67 -1.94 -5.72 -12.78
CA LYS A 67 -0.80 -6.16 -13.57
C LYS A 67 -1.09 -6.30 -15.06
N LYS A 68 -2.36 -6.35 -15.48
CA LYS A 68 -2.73 -6.59 -16.88
C LYS A 68 -2.62 -5.29 -17.70
N PRO A 69 -1.74 -5.21 -18.71
CA PRO A 69 -1.61 -4.01 -19.53
C PRO A 69 -2.89 -3.61 -20.26
N SER A 70 -3.78 -4.58 -20.55
CA SER A 70 -5.07 -4.36 -21.21
C SER A 70 -6.06 -3.53 -20.40
N TRP A 71 -5.80 -3.27 -19.11
CA TRP A 71 -6.57 -2.34 -18.32
C TRP A 71 -5.66 -1.18 -17.88
N HIS A 72 -5.86 -0.02 -18.50
CA HIS A 72 -5.11 1.20 -18.24
C HIS A 72 -6.10 2.37 -18.15
N PRO A 73 -6.75 2.58 -16.99
CA PRO A 73 -7.81 3.56 -16.82
C PRO A 73 -7.22 4.97 -16.64
N PHE A 74 -6.43 5.42 -17.60
CA PHE A 74 -5.82 6.74 -17.63
C PHE A 74 -6.24 7.48 -18.90
N LYS A 75 -6.37 8.79 -18.78
CA LYS A 75 -6.60 9.70 -19.88
C LYS A 75 -5.51 10.76 -19.91
N VAL A 76 -5.22 11.24 -21.11
CA VAL A 76 -4.28 12.35 -21.30
C VAL A 76 -5.05 13.66 -21.15
N VAL A 77 -4.54 14.53 -20.30
CA VAL A 77 -5.01 15.92 -20.15
C VAL A 77 -3.85 16.87 -20.38
N GLN A 78 -4.13 18.03 -20.95
CA GLN A 78 -3.12 19.05 -21.20
C GLN A 78 -3.01 19.96 -19.97
N ASP A 79 -1.86 19.98 -19.31
CA ASP A 79 -1.55 20.88 -18.20
C ASP A 79 -0.33 21.73 -18.55
N LYS A 80 -0.53 23.05 -18.68
CA LYS A 80 0.53 24.03 -19.03
C LYS A 80 1.31 23.69 -20.30
N GLY A 81 0.65 23.04 -21.27
CA GLY A 81 1.26 22.63 -22.53
C GLY A 81 1.99 21.29 -22.49
N GLU A 82 2.00 20.61 -21.34
CA GLU A 82 2.48 19.23 -21.19
C GLU A 82 1.30 18.26 -21.11
N ASP A 83 1.40 17.16 -21.85
CA ASP A 83 0.46 16.05 -21.77
C ASP A 83 0.72 15.24 -20.49
N LYS A 84 -0.30 15.11 -19.64
CA LYS A 84 -0.24 14.36 -18.38
C LYS A 84 -1.28 13.27 -18.35
N GLU A 85 -0.88 12.08 -17.94
CA GLU A 85 -1.81 10.99 -17.67
C GLU A 85 -2.43 11.17 -16.28
N VAL A 86 -3.76 11.24 -16.25
CA VAL A 86 -4.55 11.26 -15.02
C VAL A 86 -5.52 10.09 -15.03
N LEU A 87 -5.88 9.60 -13.85
CA LEU A 87 -6.87 8.52 -13.75
C LEU A 87 -8.21 8.97 -14.34
N ASP A 88 -8.83 8.06 -15.09
CA ASP A 88 -10.18 8.28 -15.57
C ASP A 88 -11.21 7.84 -14.52
N ASP A 89 -11.74 8.81 -13.78
CA ASP A 89 -12.81 8.58 -12.79
C ASP A 89 -14.09 7.99 -13.41
N ASP A 90 -14.23 8.08 -14.73
CA ASP A 90 -15.35 7.51 -15.46
C ASP A 90 -15.19 6.02 -15.82
N ASP A 91 -14.02 5.42 -15.56
CA ASP A 91 -13.76 4.00 -15.84
C ASP A 91 -14.80 3.08 -15.17
N ALA A 92 -15.37 2.19 -15.97
CA ALA A 92 -16.47 1.32 -15.55
C ALA A 92 -16.07 0.37 -14.40
N LYS A 93 -14.82 -0.11 -14.36
CA LYS A 93 -14.36 -1.01 -13.29
C LYS A 93 -14.13 -0.25 -12.00
N LEU A 94 -13.59 0.97 -12.06
CA LEU A 94 -13.42 1.84 -10.88
C LEU A 94 -14.79 2.23 -10.30
N LYS A 95 -15.75 2.62 -11.15
CA LYS A 95 -17.14 2.90 -10.72
C LYS A 95 -17.79 1.68 -10.07
N TYR A 96 -17.68 0.51 -10.69
CA TYR A 96 -18.20 -0.73 -10.13
C TYR A 96 -17.58 -1.06 -8.77
N LEU A 97 -16.24 -0.97 -8.67
CA LEU A 97 -15.52 -1.21 -7.42
C LEU A 97 -16.01 -0.30 -6.29
N ARG A 98 -16.16 0.99 -6.59
CA ARG A 98 -16.68 1.99 -5.64
C ARG A 98 -18.08 1.62 -5.15
N ILE A 99 -19.00 1.27 -6.05
CA ILE A 99 -20.38 0.90 -5.72
C ILE A 99 -20.43 -0.35 -4.84
N VAL A 100 -19.62 -1.37 -5.15
CA VAL A 100 -19.71 -2.69 -4.51
C VAL A 100 -18.92 -2.79 -3.20
N HIS A 101 -17.81 -2.07 -3.10
CA HIS A 101 -16.85 -2.20 -1.99
C HIS A 101 -16.58 -0.90 -1.22
N GLY A 102 -17.07 0.24 -1.72
CA GLY A 102 -16.95 1.55 -1.10
C GLY A 102 -15.70 2.35 -1.53
N ASP A 103 -15.68 3.60 -1.09
CA ASP A 103 -14.68 4.61 -1.49
C ASP A 103 -13.27 4.21 -1.05
N GLU A 104 -13.09 3.74 0.20
CA GLU A 104 -11.77 3.34 0.72
C GLU A 104 -11.08 2.26 -0.15
N VAL A 105 -11.84 1.29 -0.67
CA VAL A 105 -11.30 0.24 -1.54
C VAL A 105 -10.99 0.78 -2.93
N CYS A 106 -11.85 1.65 -3.45
CA CYS A 106 -11.62 2.32 -4.74
C CYS A 106 -10.35 3.19 -4.68
N ASP A 107 -10.19 3.98 -3.61
CA ASP A 107 -9.05 4.85 -3.40
C ASP A 107 -7.74 4.08 -3.24
N ALA A 108 -7.78 2.92 -2.57
CA ALA A 108 -6.64 2.02 -2.50
C ALA A 108 -6.20 1.56 -3.90
N VAL A 109 -7.16 1.12 -4.74
CA VAL A 109 -6.88 0.69 -6.12
C VAL A 109 -6.38 1.84 -6.99
N LYS A 110 -6.97 3.04 -6.87
CA LYS A 110 -6.51 4.24 -7.58
C LYS A 110 -5.09 4.62 -7.17
N THR A 111 -4.79 4.60 -5.87
CA THR A 111 -3.44 4.86 -5.35
C THR A 111 -2.44 3.89 -5.95
N THR A 112 -2.74 2.59 -5.91
CA THR A 112 -1.87 1.56 -6.49
C THR A 112 -1.70 1.71 -8.00
N LEU A 113 -2.74 2.10 -8.76
CA LEU A 113 -2.64 2.40 -10.19
C LEU A 113 -1.67 3.56 -10.46
N MET A 114 -1.79 4.65 -9.71
CA MET A 114 -0.88 5.81 -9.83
C MET A 114 0.56 5.41 -9.53
N GLU A 115 0.78 4.60 -8.49
CA GLU A 115 2.12 4.10 -8.16
C GLU A 115 2.70 3.19 -9.25
N ILE A 116 1.89 2.31 -9.85
CA ILE A 116 2.32 1.51 -11.00
C ILE A 116 2.73 2.41 -12.15
N ASN A 117 1.93 3.44 -12.46
CA ASN A 117 2.20 4.33 -13.58
C ASN A 117 3.48 5.17 -13.36
N GLU A 118 3.72 5.63 -12.13
CA GLU A 118 4.90 6.43 -11.80
C GLU A 118 6.18 5.59 -11.73
N TYR A 119 6.14 4.39 -11.17
CA TYR A 119 7.35 3.64 -10.83
C TYR A 119 7.69 2.49 -11.77
N ASN A 120 6.70 1.92 -12.46
CA ASN A 120 6.89 0.77 -13.35
C ASN A 120 5.74 0.62 -14.37
N PRO A 121 5.49 1.62 -15.24
CA PRO A 121 4.31 1.65 -16.11
C PRO A 121 4.27 0.45 -17.07
N SER A 122 5.42 0.08 -17.64
CA SER A 122 5.54 -1.03 -18.59
C SER A 122 5.54 -2.40 -17.91
N GLY A 123 6.30 -2.55 -16.82
CA GLY A 123 6.49 -3.84 -16.17
C GLY A 123 5.36 -4.23 -15.21
N ARG A 124 4.70 -3.24 -14.60
CA ARG A 124 3.58 -3.37 -13.67
C ARG A 124 3.77 -4.34 -12.49
N TYR A 125 5.00 -4.73 -12.20
CA TYR A 125 5.36 -5.48 -11.02
C TYR A 125 5.70 -4.53 -9.86
N VAL A 126 5.60 -5.03 -8.64
CA VAL A 126 5.86 -4.27 -7.42
C VAL A 126 7.32 -3.85 -7.35
N VAL A 127 7.57 -2.56 -7.08
CA VAL A 127 8.93 -2.01 -6.98
C VAL A 127 9.22 -1.53 -5.55
N PRO A 128 10.20 -2.09 -4.84
CA PRO A 128 10.61 -1.57 -3.53
C PRO A 128 11.32 -0.23 -3.66
N ARG A 129 10.96 0.75 -2.83
CA ARG A 129 11.58 2.08 -2.79
C ARG A 129 11.84 2.52 -1.35
N LEU A 130 13.00 3.16 -1.13
CA LEU A 130 13.26 3.87 0.12
C LEU A 130 12.29 5.04 0.25
N TRP A 131 11.50 5.01 1.32
CA TRP A 131 10.39 5.91 1.54
C TRP A 131 10.51 6.60 2.88
N ASN A 132 10.18 7.89 2.88
CA ASN A 132 10.01 8.66 4.09
C ASN A 132 8.53 8.69 4.44
N PHE A 133 8.12 7.80 5.35
CA PHE A 133 6.73 7.66 5.76
C PHE A 133 6.22 8.91 6.50
N SER A 134 7.09 9.59 7.24
CA SER A 134 6.73 10.85 7.93
C SER A 134 6.43 12.00 6.95
N LYS A 135 6.98 11.94 5.73
CA LYS A 135 6.79 12.98 4.70
C LYS A 135 5.92 12.53 3.53
N GLY A 136 5.46 11.28 3.52
CA GLY A 136 4.66 10.74 2.43
C GLY A 136 5.33 10.78 1.05
N ARG A 137 6.67 10.70 0.98
CA ARG A 137 7.42 10.74 -0.29
C ARG A 137 8.66 9.88 -0.28
N LYS A 138 9.26 9.65 -1.45
CA LYS A 138 10.57 9.01 -1.59
C LYS A 138 11.60 9.65 -0.64
N ALA A 139 12.35 8.82 0.06
CA ALA A 139 13.41 9.27 0.94
C ALA A 139 14.57 9.83 0.12
N THR A 140 15.12 10.97 0.55
CA THR A 140 16.35 11.51 -0.04
C THR A 140 17.58 10.77 0.51
N MET A 141 18.67 10.75 -0.24
CA MET A 141 19.93 10.15 0.23
C MET A 141 20.40 10.73 1.57
N LYS A 142 20.24 12.05 1.76
CA LYS A 142 20.56 12.74 3.01
C LYS A 142 19.71 12.24 4.19
N GLU A 143 18.42 12.00 3.97
CA GLU A 143 17.52 11.47 5.00
C GLU A 143 17.89 10.01 5.35
N VAL A 144 18.20 9.20 4.34
CA VAL A 144 18.65 7.81 4.53
C VAL A 144 19.97 7.75 5.31
N LEU A 145 20.98 8.54 4.91
CA LEU A 145 22.28 8.57 5.59
C LEU A 145 22.15 9.02 7.06
N LYS A 146 21.36 10.06 7.32
CA LYS A 146 21.07 10.52 8.69
C LYS A 146 20.37 9.43 9.52
N TYR A 147 19.43 8.71 8.91
CA TYR A 147 18.75 7.61 9.59
C TYR A 147 19.72 6.49 9.95
N LEU A 148 20.54 6.04 8.99
CA LEU A 148 21.55 5.00 9.21
C LEU A 148 22.56 5.40 10.31
N HIS A 149 23.05 6.64 10.28
CA HIS A 149 23.95 7.17 11.30
C HIS A 149 23.37 7.06 12.72
N ARG A 150 22.12 7.51 12.91
CA ARG A 150 21.43 7.41 14.21
C ARG A 150 21.25 5.96 14.65
N GLN A 151 20.88 5.05 13.74
CA GLN A 151 20.71 3.63 14.07
C GLN A 151 22.03 3.00 14.55
N MET A 152 23.16 3.36 13.93
CA MET A 152 24.48 2.91 14.36
C MET A 152 24.82 3.39 15.77
N GLU A 153 24.65 4.68 16.08
CA GLU A 153 24.90 5.23 17.42
C GLU A 153 24.05 4.57 18.51
N THR A 154 22.77 4.33 18.23
CA THR A 154 21.87 3.64 19.18
C THR A 154 22.26 2.18 19.39
N THR A 155 22.75 1.52 18.34
CA THR A 155 23.21 0.13 18.43
C THR A 155 24.46 0.08 19.28
N THR A 156 25.47 0.91 19.04
CA THR A 156 26.73 0.94 19.80
C THR A 156 26.53 1.19 21.30
N LYS A 157 25.54 2.00 21.69
CA LYS A 157 25.22 2.23 23.12
C LYS A 157 24.64 1.00 23.81
N ARG A 158 23.88 0.15 23.11
CA ARG A 158 23.30 -1.09 23.66
C ARG A 158 24.35 -2.18 23.94
N TRP A 159 25.46 -2.17 23.21
CA TRP A 159 26.56 -3.13 23.40
C TRP A 159 27.56 -2.73 24.50
N ARG A 160 27.43 -1.54 25.07
CA ARG A 160 28.32 -1.01 26.12
C ARG A 160 27.64 -0.93 27.50
N GLY A 161 26.42 -1.44 27.63
CA GLY A 161 25.63 -1.44 28.86
C GLY A 161 25.33 -2.85 29.34
#